data_AF-A0A6I9VGA4-F1
#
_entry.id   AF-A0A6I9VGA4-F1
#
_cell.length_a   1.000
_cell.length_b   1.000
_cell.length_c   1.000
_cell.angle_alpha   90.00
_cell.angle_beta   90.00
_cell.angle_gamma   90.00
#
_symmetry.space_group_name_H-M   'P 1'
#
loop_
_entity.id
_entity.type
_entity.pdbx_description
1 polymer ?
#
loop_
_entity_poly.entity_id
_entity_poly.type
_entity_poly.pdbx_seq_one_letter_code
_entity_poly.pdbx_strand_id
1 'polypeptide(L)'
;MHTVLTRGNATVAYSLSVLACLTFCCFLSTVFLDSRTTAHVNTVKVLVKNVPDYGASREKHDLGFLTFDLETNLTSLFNWNVKQLFLYLTAEYKTPDSVLNQVVLWDKIILRGENSALDFKNMNTKYYFWDDGNGLK
;
A
#
# COMPACT_ATOMS: atom_id res chain seq x y z
N MET A 1 -1.92 -58.88 7.19
CA MET A 1 -2.69 -57.90 6.38
C MET A 1 -2.82 -56.52 7.06
N HIS A 2 -1.78 -56.03 7.76
CA HIS A 2 -1.62 -54.62 8.12
C HIS A 2 -0.12 -54.35 8.23
N THR A 3 0.51 -53.90 7.15
CA THR A 3 1.93 -53.51 7.21
C THR A 3 2.03 -52.11 7.80
N VAL A 4 3.20 -51.77 8.35
CA VAL A 4 3.48 -50.43 8.88
C VAL A 4 3.21 -49.36 7.81
N LEU A 5 3.50 -49.66 6.54
CA LEU A 5 3.22 -48.81 5.39
C LEU A 5 1.72 -48.48 5.23
N THR A 6 0.83 -49.47 5.35
CA THR A 6 -0.62 -49.25 5.19
C THR A 6 -1.18 -48.37 6.31
N ARG A 7 -0.68 -48.53 7.54
CA ARG A 7 -1.10 -47.68 8.68
C ARG A 7 -0.58 -46.25 8.52
N GLY A 8 0.66 -46.07 8.09
CA GLY A 8 1.23 -44.76 7.78
C GLY A 8 0.46 -44.03 6.69
N ASN A 9 0.10 -44.73 5.61
CA ASN A 9 -0.71 -44.18 4.53
C ASN A 9 -2.09 -43.69 5.02
N ALA A 10 -2.74 -44.44 5.91
CA ALA A 10 -4.03 -44.03 6.48
C ALA A 10 -3.92 -42.75 7.33
N THR A 11 -2.88 -42.64 8.16
CA THR A 11 -2.65 -41.42 8.97
C THR A 11 -2.34 -40.20 8.09
N VAL A 12 -1.52 -40.38 7.06
CA VAL A 12 -1.19 -39.30 6.11
C VAL A 12 -2.40 -38.89 5.29
N ALA A 13 -3.18 -39.83 4.76
CA ALA A 13 -4.39 -39.53 4.01
C ALA A 13 -5.41 -38.79 4.89
N TYR A 14 -5.55 -39.17 6.16
CA TYR A 14 -6.41 -38.48 7.12
C TYR A 14 -5.91 -37.07 7.46
N SER A 15 -4.61 -36.88 7.70
CA SER A 15 -4.09 -35.53 7.96
C SER A 15 -4.23 -34.63 6.74
N LEU A 16 -4.01 -35.17 5.54
CA LEU A 16 -4.17 -34.43 4.28
C LEU A 16 -5.63 -34.02 4.05
N SER A 17 -6.60 -34.89 4.36
CA SER A 17 -8.02 -34.57 4.21
C SER A 17 -8.49 -33.49 5.19
N VAL A 18 -8.01 -33.55 6.44
CA VAL A 18 -8.28 -32.50 7.45
C VAL A 18 -7.69 -31.16 7.00
N LEU A 19 -6.45 -31.16 6.51
CA LEU A 19 -5.81 -29.96 5.99
C LEU A 19 -6.57 -29.41 4.76
N ALA A 20 -7.00 -30.27 3.85
CA ALA A 20 -7.78 -29.86 2.67
C ALA A 20 -9.13 -29.24 3.06
N CYS A 21 -9.81 -29.77 4.08
CA CYS A 21 -11.03 -29.19 4.61
C CYS A 21 -10.76 -27.81 5.24
N LEU A 22 -9.71 -27.70 6.06
CA LEU A 22 -9.33 -26.44 6.70
C LEU A 22 -8.96 -25.36 5.67
N THR A 23 -8.18 -25.70 4.64
CA THR A 23 -7.84 -24.74 3.57
C THR A 23 -9.06 -24.31 2.78
N PHE A 24 -10.03 -25.21 2.55
CA PHE A 24 -11.30 -24.85 1.95
C PHE A 24 -12.12 -23.89 2.82
N CYS A 25 -12.17 -24.10 4.14
CA CYS A 25 -12.79 -23.15 5.06
C CYS A 25 -12.10 -21.77 5.06
N CYS A 26 -10.76 -21.74 5.03
CA CYS A 26 -10.01 -20.48 4.90
C CYS A 26 -10.30 -19.77 3.58
N PHE A 27 -10.43 -20.52 2.48
CA PHE A 27 -10.84 -19.97 1.18
C PHE A 27 -12.23 -19.34 1.25
N LEU A 28 -13.22 -20.06 1.78
CA LEU A 28 -14.57 -19.52 1.96
C LEU A 28 -14.56 -18.25 2.82
N SER A 29 -13.86 -18.24 3.95
CA SER A 29 -13.73 -17.04 4.79
C SER A 29 -13.13 -15.87 4.02
N THR A 30 -12.22 -16.11 3.07
CA THR A 30 -11.58 -15.05 2.28
C THR A 30 -12.52 -14.48 1.22
N VAL A 31 -13.36 -15.32 0.61
CA VAL A 31 -14.36 -14.90 -0.40
C VAL A 31 -15.40 -13.94 0.19
N PHE A 32 -15.77 -14.11 1.47
CA PHE A 32 -16.76 -13.25 2.14
C PHE A 32 -16.16 -12.01 2.81
N LEU A 33 -14.84 -11.80 2.75
CA LEU A 33 -14.20 -10.63 3.34
C LEU A 33 -14.24 -9.44 2.38
N ASP A 34 -14.89 -8.35 2.80
CA ASP A 34 -14.81 -7.08 2.11
C ASP A 34 -13.58 -6.29 2.59
N SER A 35 -12.68 -5.96 1.66
CA SER A 35 -11.45 -5.20 1.94
C SER A 35 -11.56 -3.74 1.51
N ARG A 36 -12.76 -3.24 1.24
CA ARG A 36 -12.97 -1.85 0.84
C ARG A 36 -13.07 -0.95 2.06
N THR A 37 -12.32 0.14 2.02
CA THR A 37 -12.40 1.23 3.01
C THR A 37 -12.40 2.55 2.27
N THR A 38 -13.13 3.52 2.83
CA THR A 38 -13.12 4.89 2.32
C THR A 38 -11.92 5.63 2.89
N ALA A 39 -11.22 6.35 2.03
CA ALA A 39 -10.15 7.27 2.43
C ALA A 39 -10.49 8.65 1.91
N HIS A 40 -10.50 9.63 2.80
CA HIS A 40 -10.66 11.03 2.47
C HIS A 40 -9.28 11.67 2.46
N VAL A 41 -8.85 12.13 1.28
CA VAL A 41 -7.58 12.82 1.09
C VAL A 41 -7.89 14.23 0.60
N ASN A 42 -7.36 15.22 1.30
CA ASN A 42 -7.49 16.61 0.91
C ASN A 42 -6.09 17.21 0.68
N THR A 43 -5.93 18.00 -0.38
CA THR A 43 -4.68 18.69 -0.67
C THR A 43 -4.76 20.11 -0.12
N VAL A 44 -4.02 20.40 0.94
CA VAL A 44 -4.06 21.68 1.63
C VAL A 44 -3.21 22.71 0.89
N LYS A 45 -2.01 22.31 0.48
CA LYS A 45 -1.05 23.22 -0.15
C LYS A 45 -0.25 22.50 -1.22
N VAL A 46 -0.27 23.04 -2.43
CA VAL A 46 0.55 22.60 -3.56
C VAL A 46 1.53 23.71 -3.87
N LEU A 47 2.82 23.41 -3.86
CA LEU A 47 3.89 24.35 -4.20
C LEU A 47 4.82 23.68 -5.20
N VAL A 48 5.05 24.31 -6.33
CA VAL A 48 6.06 23.88 -7.29
C VAL A 48 7.14 24.96 -7.33
N LYS A 49 8.39 24.54 -7.19
CA LYS A 49 9.56 25.41 -7.24
C LYS A 49 10.53 24.87 -8.25
N ASN A 50 10.99 25.73 -9.15
CA ASN A 50 12.07 25.37 -10.04
C ASN A 50 13.40 25.46 -9.27
N VAL A 51 14.10 24.34 -9.14
CA VAL A 51 15.36 24.23 -8.39
C VAL A 51 16.46 23.75 -9.34
N PRO A 52 17.63 24.43 -9.36
CA PRO A 52 18.76 23.96 -10.17
C PRO A 52 19.27 22.62 -9.64
N ASP A 53 19.61 21.70 -10.54
CA ASP A 53 20.35 20.51 -10.13
C ASP A 53 21.74 20.92 -9.60
N TYR A 54 22.18 20.28 -8.52
CA TYR A 54 23.53 20.47 -7.98
C TYR A 54 24.57 19.56 -8.68
N GLY A 55 24.15 18.80 -9.70
CA GLY A 55 25.00 18.01 -10.59
C GLY A 55 25.78 18.82 -11.63
N ALA A 56 26.55 18.12 -12.47
CA ALA A 56 27.38 18.72 -13.52
C ALA A 56 26.58 19.33 -14.69
N SER A 57 25.31 18.94 -14.85
CA SER A 57 24.39 19.56 -15.80
C SER A 57 23.70 20.76 -15.15
N ARG A 58 23.64 21.89 -15.87
CA ARG A 58 22.95 23.13 -15.46
C ARG A 58 21.42 23.07 -15.68
N GLU A 59 20.89 21.86 -15.78
CA GLU A 59 19.47 21.64 -15.99
C GLU A 59 18.68 22.02 -14.74
N LYS A 60 17.48 22.54 -14.98
CA LYS A 60 16.54 23.01 -13.97
C LYS A 60 15.44 21.98 -13.89
N HIS A 61 15.21 21.45 -12.70
CA HIS A 61 14.11 20.52 -12.44
C HIS A 61 13.04 21.22 -11.62
N ASP A 62 11.80 20.78 -11.79
CA ASP A 62 10.70 21.25 -10.98
C ASP A 62 10.63 20.37 -9.71
N LEU A 63 10.84 21.02 -8.57
CA LEU A 63 10.64 20.45 -7.24
C LEU A 63 9.22 20.74 -6.79
N GLY A 64 8.42 19.69 -6.74
CA GLY A 64 7.09 19.76 -6.18
C GLY A 64 7.06 19.43 -4.68
N PHE A 65 6.33 20.25 -3.94
CA PHE A 65 6.06 20.10 -2.53
C PHE A 65 4.54 20.14 -2.30
N LEU A 66 4.02 19.13 -1.60
CA LEU A 66 2.61 19.00 -1.28
C LEU A 66 2.45 18.91 0.25
N THR A 67 1.37 19.49 0.74
CA THR A 67 0.87 19.24 2.09
C THR A 67 -0.55 18.72 1.99
N PHE A 68 -0.84 17.62 2.69
CA PHE A 68 -2.12 16.91 2.58
C PHE A 68 -2.72 16.60 3.96
N ASP A 69 -4.04 16.45 3.97
CA ASP A 69 -4.80 15.84 5.05
C ASP A 69 -5.22 14.44 4.62
N LEU A 70 -5.15 13.47 5.54
CA LEU A 70 -5.58 12.10 5.32
C LEU A 70 -6.46 11.66 6.48
N GLU A 71 -7.71 11.36 6.18
CA GLU A 71 -8.66 10.77 7.14
C GLU A 71 -9.14 9.43 6.60
N THR A 72 -8.84 8.35 7.31
CA THR A 72 -9.27 7.01 6.92
C THR A 72 -9.36 6.07 8.12
N ASN A 73 -10.33 5.16 8.08
CA ASN A 73 -10.47 4.11 9.07
C ASN A 73 -10.16 2.76 8.44
N LEU A 74 -9.02 2.18 8.80
CA LEU A 74 -8.51 0.92 8.27
C LEU A 74 -8.72 -0.25 9.22
N THR A 75 -9.43 -0.04 10.34
CA THR A 75 -9.66 -1.05 11.37
C THR A 75 -10.30 -2.32 10.81
N SER A 76 -11.23 -2.17 9.86
CA SER A 76 -11.92 -3.30 9.22
C SER A 76 -11.02 -4.17 8.36
N LEU A 77 -9.87 -3.66 7.89
CA LEU A 77 -8.94 -4.41 7.04
C LEU A 77 -8.13 -5.44 7.84
N PHE A 78 -7.98 -5.26 9.15
CA PHE A 78 -7.27 -6.20 10.01
C PHE A 78 -8.14 -7.42 10.34
N ASN A 79 -8.16 -8.40 9.43
CA ASN A 79 -8.80 -9.71 9.66
C ASN A 79 -7.86 -10.70 10.38
N TRP A 80 -8.24 -11.98 10.48
CA TRP A 80 -7.43 -13.02 11.16
C TRP A 80 -6.05 -13.24 10.51
N ASN A 81 -5.90 -13.00 9.21
CA ASN A 81 -4.67 -13.20 8.45
C ASN A 81 -3.77 -11.95 8.40
N VAL A 82 -4.35 -10.75 8.25
CA VAL A 82 -3.61 -9.50 7.96
C VAL A 82 -2.75 -9.03 9.14
N LYS A 83 -1.42 -9.15 9.07
CA LYS A 83 -0.51 -8.77 10.16
C LYS A 83 0.02 -7.34 10.07
N GLN A 84 0.09 -6.81 8.86
CA GLN A 84 0.61 -5.48 8.58
C GLN A 84 -0.10 -4.90 7.36
N LEU A 85 -0.22 -3.58 7.32
CA LEU A 85 -0.69 -2.81 6.16
C LEU A 85 0.45 -1.92 5.69
N PHE A 86 0.70 -1.92 4.38
CA PHE A 86 1.61 -0.98 3.72
C PHE A 86 0.77 0.09 3.03
N LEU A 87 0.85 1.30 3.53
CA LEU A 87 0.17 2.45 2.98
C LEU A 87 1.17 3.27 2.19
N TYR A 88 0.73 3.77 1.04
CA TYR A 88 1.46 4.75 0.28
C TYR A 88 0.48 5.73 -0.36
N LEU A 89 0.89 6.99 -0.43
CA LEU A 89 0.19 8.05 -1.15
C LEU A 89 1.00 8.38 -2.39
N THR A 90 0.37 8.28 -3.56
CA THR A 90 0.99 8.61 -4.84
C THR A 90 0.35 9.84 -5.46
N ALA A 91 1.17 10.71 -6.04
CA ALA A 91 0.72 11.70 -7.00
C ALA A 91 0.81 11.10 -8.40
N GLU A 92 -0.29 11.21 -9.15
CA GLU A 92 -0.34 10.88 -10.56
C GLU A 92 -0.56 12.16 -11.35
N TYR A 93 0.29 12.38 -12.35
CA TYR A 93 0.23 13.56 -13.21
C TYR A 93 0.59 13.18 -14.65
N LYS A 94 0.23 14.06 -15.58
CA LYS A 94 0.46 13.89 -17.01
C LYS A 94 1.28 15.06 -17.52
N THR A 95 2.32 14.78 -18.30
CA THR A 95 3.12 15.79 -19.00
C THR A 95 2.93 15.66 -20.52
N PRO A 96 3.36 16.65 -21.32
CA PRO A 96 3.33 16.51 -22.78
C PRO A 96 4.14 15.30 -23.29
N ASP A 97 5.24 15.00 -22.60
CA ASP A 97 6.17 13.93 -22.99
C ASP A 97 5.78 12.55 -22.43
N SER A 98 4.97 12.50 -21.37
CA SER A 98 4.56 11.24 -20.72
C SER A 98 3.08 11.23 -20.35
N VAL A 99 2.41 10.13 -20.72
CA VAL A 99 0.97 9.95 -20.52
C VAL A 99 0.61 9.68 -19.05
N LEU A 100 1.51 9.07 -18.28
CA LEU A 100 1.29 8.73 -16.87
C LEU A 100 2.62 8.80 -16.11
N ASN A 101 2.75 9.79 -15.23
CA ASN A 101 3.83 9.89 -14.26
C ASN A 101 3.26 9.64 -12.86
N GLN A 102 3.88 8.72 -12.12
CA GLN A 102 3.43 8.35 -10.77
C GLN A 102 4.60 8.42 -9.80
N VAL A 103 4.43 9.20 -8.73
CA VAL A 103 5.47 9.39 -7.70
C VAL A 103 4.88 9.13 -6.32
N VAL A 104 5.58 8.34 -5.51
CA VAL A 104 5.22 8.09 -4.11
C VAL A 104 5.64 9.29 -3.27
N LEU A 105 4.68 9.92 -2.61
CA LEU A 105 4.88 11.12 -1.79
C LEU A 105 5.07 10.80 -0.30
N TRP A 106 4.40 9.75 0.17
CA TRP A 106 4.38 9.36 1.56
C TRP A 106 4.07 7.87 1.68
N ASP A 107 4.62 7.25 2.70
CA ASP A 107 4.39 5.85 3.04
C ASP A 107 4.21 5.69 4.55
N LYS A 108 3.49 4.66 4.98
CA LYS A 108 3.43 4.24 6.39
C LYS A 108 3.13 2.75 6.47
N ILE A 109 3.82 2.09 7.39
CA ILE A 109 3.51 0.72 7.76
C ILE A 109 2.69 0.77 9.05
N ILE A 110 1.57 0.04 9.10
CA ILE A 110 0.75 -0.12 10.30
C ILE A 110 0.76 -1.60 10.66
N LEU A 111 1.18 -1.89 11.89
CA LEU A 111 1.20 -3.25 12.42
C LEU A 111 -0.13 -3.56 13.11
N ARG A 112 -0.49 -4.85 13.16
CA ARG A 112 -1.68 -5.29 13.89
C ARG A 112 -1.56 -4.91 15.37
N GLY A 113 -2.59 -4.25 15.90
CA GLY A 113 -2.65 -3.80 17.29
C GLY A 113 -2.27 -2.32 17.45
N GLU A 114 -1.72 -1.69 16.41
CA GLU A 114 -1.56 -0.24 16.38
C GLU A 114 -2.87 0.47 16.03
N ASN A 115 -2.92 1.78 16.26
CA ASN A 115 -4.06 2.59 15.86
C ASN A 115 -4.15 2.64 14.32
N SER A 116 -5.25 2.10 13.79
CA SER A 116 -5.54 1.99 12.36
C SER A 116 -6.61 2.97 11.88
N ALA A 117 -7.16 3.78 12.79
CA ALA A 117 -7.90 4.98 12.45
C ALA A 117 -6.92 6.15 12.34
N LEU A 118 -6.69 6.62 11.11
CA LEU A 118 -5.76 7.68 10.80
C LEU A 118 -6.54 8.98 10.59
N ASP A 119 -6.17 10.00 11.35
CA ASP A 119 -6.56 11.37 11.09
C ASP A 119 -5.29 12.23 11.14
N PHE A 120 -4.76 12.51 9.96
CA PHE A 120 -3.58 13.34 9.78
C PHE A 120 -3.99 14.66 9.15
N LYS A 121 -3.59 15.76 9.79
CA LYS A 121 -3.80 17.12 9.27
C LYS A 121 -2.46 17.78 8.96
N ASN A 122 -2.39 18.50 7.85
CA ASN A 122 -1.27 19.31 7.40
C ASN A 122 0.06 18.52 7.34
N MET A 123 0.00 17.27 6.86
CA MET A 123 1.16 16.40 6.74
C MET A 123 2.01 16.77 5.52
N ASN A 124 3.31 16.91 5.75
CA ASN A 124 4.29 17.11 4.68
C ASN A 124 4.61 15.78 3.98
N THR A 125 4.89 15.85 2.68
CA THR A 125 5.41 14.70 1.93
C THR A 125 6.78 14.28 2.46
N LYS A 126 6.99 12.97 2.56
CA LYS A 126 8.31 12.40 2.93
C LYS A 126 9.29 12.48 1.78
N TYR A 127 8.78 12.20 0.58
CA TYR A 127 9.56 12.23 -0.64
C TYR A 127 9.13 13.45 -1.45
N TYR A 128 10.10 14.30 -1.76
CA TYR A 128 9.88 15.37 -2.72
C TYR A 128 9.79 14.77 -4.12
N PHE A 129 8.85 15.26 -4.93
CA PHE A 129 8.76 14.80 -6.31
C PHE A 129 9.53 15.77 -7.21
N TRP A 130 10.45 15.18 -7.97
CA TRP A 130 11.26 15.85 -8.97
C TRP A 130 10.74 15.46 -10.34
N ASP A 131 10.48 16.45 -11.18
CA ASP A 131 10.11 16.24 -12.58
C ASP A 131 11.12 16.93 -13.50
N ASP A 132 11.34 16.32 -14.65
CA ASP A 132 12.28 16.84 -15.63
C ASP A 132 11.68 18.04 -16.37
N GLY A 133 12.40 19.17 -16.32
CA GLY A 133 12.02 20.39 -17.05
C GLY A 133 10.99 21.26 -16.32
N ASN A 134 10.00 21.76 -17.09
CA ASN A 134 8.94 22.67 -16.62
C ASN A 134 7.53 22.01 -16.67
N GLY A 135 7.47 20.70 -16.50
CA GLY A 135 6.26 19.89 -16.70
C GLY A 135 5.18 20.07 -15.63
N LEU A 136 5.52 20.63 -14.47
CA LEU A 136 4.67 20.68 -13.28
C LEU A 136 3.90 21.99 -13.10
N LYS A 137 3.60 22.70 -14.20
CA LYS A 137 2.84 23.96 -14.17
C LYS A 137 1.33 23.79 -14.14
#